data_AF-Q24G67-F1
#
_entry.id   AF-Q24G67-F1
#
_cell.length_a   1.000
_cell.length_b   1.000
_cell.length_c   1.000
_cell.angle_alpha   90.00
_cell.angle_beta   90.00
_cell.angle_gamma   90.00
#
_symmetry.space_group_name_H-M   'P 1'
#
loop_
_entity.id
_entity.type
_entity.pdbx_description
1 polymer ?
#
loop_
_entity_poly.entity_id
_entity_poly.type
_entity_poly.pdbx_seq_one_letter_code
_entity_poly.pdbx_strand_id
1 'polypeptide(L)'
;MEQIQQDQQGLISWYCYNAQNVWVPYSDNIQMCLEDCFQKYLNNQQSNPIVQCLINNKNYIIDVKENTQKNKKTGTTRKILRIADDNKQQVQQLNVSIQQQDQKQQKNNSVWQFLGDLGWRNYDEDSQKLLVKKYNQYKLNPENEQQTFQLSIAGSIYKINFKNMTQQNLKYQTIRQIRLFQNVNQ
;
A
#
# COMPACT_ATOMS: atom_id res chain seq x y z
N MET A 1 34.10 -11.61 37.04
CA MET A 1 33.35 -12.32 36.00
C MET A 1 31.95 -11.76 35.99
N GLU A 2 31.70 -10.74 35.18
CA GLU A 2 30.35 -10.19 35.00
C GLU A 2 29.71 -10.91 33.82
N GLN A 3 28.66 -11.66 34.12
CA GLN A 3 27.84 -12.34 33.12
C GLN A 3 27.05 -11.28 32.36
N ILE A 4 27.41 -11.09 31.09
CA ILE A 4 26.60 -10.36 30.12
C ILE A 4 25.34 -11.21 29.92
N GLN A 5 24.22 -10.68 30.40
CA GLN A 5 22.88 -11.19 30.15
C GLN A 5 22.65 -11.10 28.63
N GLN A 6 22.69 -12.24 27.96
CA GLN A 6 22.32 -12.35 26.55
C GLN A 6 20.81 -12.09 26.45
N ASP A 7 20.45 -10.84 26.19
CA ASP A 7 19.07 -10.47 25.90
C ASP A 7 18.60 -11.20 24.64
N GLN A 8 17.48 -11.89 24.80
CA GLN A 8 16.75 -12.56 23.73
C GLN A 8 16.27 -11.49 22.72
N GLN A 9 17.07 -11.25 21.69
CA GLN A 9 16.66 -10.41 20.55
C GLN A 9 15.59 -11.16 19.76
N GLY A 10 14.33 -11.02 20.18
CA GLY A 10 13.19 -11.27 19.32
C GLY A 10 13.39 -10.43 18.04
N LEU A 11 13.43 -11.10 16.89
CA LEU A 11 13.52 -10.44 15.59
C LEU A 11 12.45 -9.34 15.52
N ILE A 12 12.79 -8.15 15.03
CA ILE A 12 11.86 -7.02 14.93
C ILE A 12 11.50 -6.81 13.47
N SER A 13 10.23 -6.55 13.22
CA SER A 13 9.71 -6.30 11.87
C SER A 13 9.07 -4.92 11.77
N TRP A 14 9.29 -4.28 10.63
CA TRP A 14 8.74 -2.97 10.31
C TRP A 14 7.71 -3.07 9.18
N TYR A 15 6.59 -2.39 9.36
CA TYR A 15 5.46 -2.38 8.44
C TYR A 15 5.12 -0.97 7.99
N CYS A 16 4.55 -0.86 6.79
CA CYS A 16 3.94 0.36 6.27
C CYS A 16 2.43 0.15 6.13
N TYR A 17 1.65 1.11 6.60
CA TYR A 17 0.21 1.15 6.38
C TYR A 17 -0.09 1.61 4.95
N ASN A 18 -0.70 0.75 4.15
CA ASN A 18 -0.89 1.01 2.74
C ASN A 18 -2.29 1.58 2.42
N ALA A 19 -2.56 1.91 1.16
CA ALA A 19 -3.85 2.47 0.73
C ALA A 19 -5.05 1.50 0.82
N GLN A 20 -4.83 0.21 1.09
CA GLN A 20 -5.88 -0.81 1.31
C GLN A 20 -6.16 -0.98 2.80
N ASN A 21 -5.70 -0.04 3.63
CA ASN A 21 -5.82 -0.12 5.06
C ASN A 21 -5.14 -1.36 5.68
N VAL A 22 -4.14 -1.95 5.01
CA VAL A 22 -3.38 -3.10 5.55
C VAL A 22 -1.93 -2.74 5.84
N TRP A 23 -1.37 -3.40 6.85
CA TRP A 23 0.04 -3.36 7.19
C TRP A 23 0.82 -4.32 6.30
N VAL A 24 1.78 -3.80 5.55
CA VAL A 24 2.67 -4.58 4.67
C VAL A 24 4.10 -4.45 5.17
N PRO A 25 4.86 -5.56 5.32
CA PRO A 25 6.24 -5.49 5.77
C PRO A 25 7.12 -4.76 4.75
N TYR A 26 8.13 -4.06 5.26
CA TYR A 26 9.22 -3.59 4.40
C TYR A 26 10.11 -4.77 3.97
N SER A 27 10.87 -4.59 2.87
CA SER A 27 11.91 -5.53 2.48
C SER A 27 13.04 -5.59 3.52
N ASP A 28 13.73 -6.71 3.64
CA ASP A 28 14.76 -6.96 4.68
C ASP A 28 15.81 -5.85 4.78
N ASN A 29 16.34 -5.38 3.63
CA ASN A 29 17.32 -4.29 3.61
C ASN A 29 16.78 -3.00 4.27
N ILE A 30 15.49 -2.70 4.07
CA ILE A 30 14.86 -1.53 4.67
C ILE A 30 14.53 -1.79 6.13
N GLN A 31 14.09 -2.99 6.51
CA GLN A 31 13.87 -3.35 7.90
C GLN A 31 15.15 -3.17 8.73
N MET A 32 16.29 -3.63 8.21
CA MET A 32 17.60 -3.48 8.85
C MET A 32 18.00 -2.01 9.01
N CYS A 33 17.86 -1.19 7.97
CA CYS A 33 18.16 0.24 8.06
C CYS A 33 17.26 0.99 9.04
N LEU A 34 15.97 0.63 9.10
CA LEU A 34 15.02 1.24 10.04
C LEU A 34 15.36 0.85 11.48
N GLU A 35 15.71 -0.40 11.71
CA GLU A 35 16.06 -0.86 13.05
C GLU A 35 17.39 -0.26 13.53
N ASP A 36 18.43 -0.21 12.69
CA ASP A 36 19.70 0.46 13.03
C ASP A 36 19.49 1.95 13.35
N CYS A 37 18.71 2.65 12.53
CA CYS A 37 18.37 4.06 12.77
C CYS A 37 17.61 4.26 14.09
N PHE A 38 16.65 3.37 14.37
CA PHE A 38 15.86 3.43 15.60
C PHE A 38 16.70 3.13 16.85
N GLN A 39 17.62 2.15 16.79
CA GLN A 39 18.53 1.86 17.90
C GLN A 39 19.49 3.03 18.17
N LYS A 40 20.02 3.67 17.11
CA LYS A 40 20.84 4.89 17.25
C LYS A 40 20.05 6.05 17.87
N TYR A 41 18.77 6.18 17.53
CA TYR A 41 17.88 7.16 18.15
C TYR A 41 17.71 6.91 19.65
N LEU A 42 17.36 5.69 20.05
CA LEU A 42 17.17 5.31 21.45
C LEU A 42 18.45 5.52 22.29
N ASN A 43 19.61 5.25 21.69
CA ASN A 43 20.91 5.42 22.34
C ASN A 43 21.43 6.87 22.30
N ASN A 44 20.62 7.85 21.89
CA ASN A 44 20.99 9.26 21.74
C ASN A 44 22.18 9.51 20.79
N GLN A 45 22.48 8.55 19.90
CA GLN A 45 23.52 8.68 18.89
C GLN A 45 23.03 9.45 17.65
N GLN A 46 21.71 9.56 17.48
CA GLN A 46 21.08 10.28 16.37
C GLN A 46 19.85 11.05 16.85
N SER A 47 19.88 12.38 16.77
CA SER A 47 18.78 13.25 17.22
C SER A 47 17.58 13.30 16.27
N ASN A 48 17.82 13.05 14.97
CA ASN A 48 16.80 13.06 13.94
C ASN A 48 16.81 11.74 13.16
N PRO A 49 15.96 10.76 13.53
CA PRO A 49 16.05 9.40 13.03
C PRO A 49 15.26 9.23 11.73
N ILE A 50 15.87 9.71 10.65
CA ILE A 50 15.32 9.68 9.31
C ILE A 50 16.10 8.71 8.43
N VAL A 51 15.39 7.84 7.72
CA VAL A 51 15.93 6.97 6.66
C VAL A 51 15.43 7.45 5.30
N GLN A 52 16.36 7.71 4.38
CA GLN A 52 16.02 7.94 2.97
C GLN A 52 16.22 6.64 2.19
N CYS A 53 15.20 6.20 1.45
CA CYS A 53 15.27 4.95 0.72
C CYS A 53 14.51 4.99 -0.60
N LEU A 54 14.84 4.04 -1.47
CA LEU A 54 14.15 3.79 -2.72
C LEU A 54 13.26 2.55 -2.56
N ILE A 55 11.95 2.71 -2.73
CA ILE A 55 11.00 1.59 -2.72
C ILE A 55 10.29 1.59 -4.07
N ASN A 56 10.48 0.53 -4.85
CA ASN A 56 9.88 0.39 -6.19
C ASN A 56 10.11 1.64 -7.07
N ASN A 57 11.38 2.04 -7.15
CA ASN A 57 11.88 3.20 -7.91
C ASN A 57 11.29 4.56 -7.50
N LYS A 58 10.79 4.68 -6.26
CA LYS A 58 10.28 5.93 -5.70
C LYS A 58 11.07 6.30 -4.44
N ASN A 59 11.41 7.57 -4.34
CA ASN A 59 12.16 8.09 -3.19
C ASN A 59 11.22 8.38 -2.02
N TYR A 60 11.57 7.85 -0.86
CA TYR A 60 10.85 8.05 0.40
C TYR A 60 11.76 8.61 1.48
N ILE A 61 11.15 9.35 2.40
CA ILE A 61 11.69 9.72 3.70
C ILE A 61 10.88 8.95 4.72
N ILE A 62 11.52 8.13 5.53
CA ILE A 62 10.90 7.43 6.66
C ILE A 62 11.42 8.08 7.93
N ASP A 63 10.51 8.62 8.72
CA ASP A 63 10.78 9.19 10.03
C ASP A 63 10.33 8.16 11.08
N VAL A 64 11.29 7.54 11.76
CA VAL A 64 10.99 6.48 12.74
C VAL A 64 10.57 7.05 14.10
N LYS A 65 10.79 8.34 14.35
CA LYS A 65 10.29 9.01 15.54
C LYS A 65 8.80 9.35 15.36
N GLU A 66 8.44 9.93 14.23
CA GLU A 66 7.05 10.30 13.92
C GLU A 66 6.21 9.11 13.43
N ASN A 67 6.83 7.94 13.24
CA ASN A 67 6.21 6.75 12.67
C ASN A 67 5.56 7.01 11.31
N THR A 68 6.27 7.70 10.41
CA THR A 68 5.76 8.05 9.10
C THR A 68 6.70 7.71 7.95
N GLN A 69 6.11 7.37 6.81
CA GLN A 69 6.78 7.30 5.52
C GLN A 69 6.16 8.35 4.60
N LYS A 70 6.98 9.23 4.03
CA LYS A 70 6.58 10.26 3.08
C LYS A 70 7.21 10.04 1.71
N ASN A 71 6.39 9.98 0.67
CA ASN A 71 6.89 9.98 -0.70
C ASN A 71 7.44 11.37 -1.06
N LYS A 72 8.70 11.48 -1.47
CA LYS A 72 9.33 12.79 -1.77
C LYS A 72 8.73 13.49 -2.99
N LYS A 73 8.21 12.72 -3.96
CA LYS A 73 7.62 13.26 -5.19
C LYS A 73 6.17 13.71 -4.98
N THR A 74 5.35 12.90 -4.31
CA THR A 74 3.91 13.18 -4.17
C THR A 74 3.54 13.86 -2.86
N GLY A 75 4.45 13.90 -1.88
CA GLY A 75 4.19 14.38 -0.53
C GLY A 75 3.26 13.47 0.29
N THR A 76 2.81 12.35 -0.27
CA THR A 76 1.89 11.43 0.40
C THR A 76 2.57 10.78 1.61
N THR A 77 1.94 10.92 2.77
CA THR A 77 2.42 10.34 4.03
C THR A 77 1.59 9.10 4.40
N ARG A 78 2.25 8.10 4.96
CA ARG A 78 1.67 6.85 5.46
C ARG A 78 2.21 6.56 6.85
N LYS A 79 1.43 5.86 7.68
CA LYS A 79 1.89 5.37 8.98
C LYS A 79 2.86 4.20 8.80
N ILE A 80 3.79 4.04 9.73
CA ILE A 80 4.64 2.85 9.86
C ILE A 80 4.43 2.23 11.24
N LEU A 81 4.83 0.98 11.40
CA LEU A 81 4.66 0.23 12.64
C LEU A 81 5.86 -0.68 12.86
N ARG A 82 6.43 -0.64 14.07
CA ARG A 82 7.50 -1.51 14.54
C ARG A 82 6.93 -2.53 15.50
N ILE A 83 7.12 -3.81 15.24
CA ILE A 83 6.57 -4.90 16.04
C ILE A 83 7.63 -5.97 16.28
N ALA A 84 7.73 -6.46 17.52
CA ALA A 84 8.52 -7.64 17.83
C ALA A 84 7.88 -8.89 17.19
N ASP A 85 8.70 -9.82 16.70
CA ASP A 85 8.24 -10.95 15.90
C ASP A 85 7.23 -11.84 16.61
N ASP A 86 7.32 -11.97 17.93
CA ASP A 86 6.34 -12.68 18.77
C ASP A 86 4.93 -12.09 18.67
N ASN A 87 4.82 -10.82 18.28
CA ASN A 87 3.57 -10.11 18.08
C ASN A 87 3.16 -10.01 16.59
N LYS A 88 3.83 -10.70 15.66
CA LYS A 88 3.46 -10.74 14.23
C LYS A 88 2.02 -11.19 14.00
N GLN A 89 1.52 -12.09 14.85
CA GLN A 89 0.14 -12.58 14.76
C GLN A 89 -0.89 -11.44 14.97
N GLN A 90 -0.57 -10.40 15.74
CA GLN A 90 -1.47 -9.25 15.92
C GLN A 90 -1.63 -8.44 14.63
N VAL A 91 -0.56 -8.32 13.82
CA VAL A 91 -0.65 -7.67 12.49
C VAL A 91 -1.51 -8.49 11.54
N GLN A 92 -1.38 -9.81 11.59
CA GLN A 92 -2.21 -10.71 10.80
C GLN A 92 -3.67 -10.58 11.22
N GLN A 93 -3.99 -10.55 12.52
CA GLN A 93 -5.35 -10.33 13.03
C GLN A 93 -5.92 -8.95 12.67
N LEU A 94 -5.11 -7.89 12.72
CA LEU A 94 -5.49 -6.55 12.25
C LEU A 94 -5.84 -6.60 10.75
N ASN A 95 -4.98 -7.21 9.94
CA ASN A 95 -5.21 -7.35 8.51
C ASN A 95 -6.44 -8.24 8.19
N VAL A 96 -6.68 -9.31 8.96
CA VAL A 96 -7.85 -10.21 8.80
C VAL A 96 -9.14 -9.47 9.13
N SER A 97 -9.18 -8.71 10.22
CA SER A 97 -10.34 -7.89 10.58
C SER A 97 -10.68 -6.87 9.49
N ILE A 98 -9.66 -6.27 8.88
CA ILE A 98 -9.80 -5.32 7.76
C ILE A 98 -10.31 -6.03 6.51
N GLN A 99 -9.81 -7.23 6.20
CA GLN A 99 -10.24 -8.02 5.04
C GLN A 99 -11.62 -8.66 5.20
N GLN A 100 -12.06 -9.00 6.43
CA GLN A 100 -13.39 -9.55 6.67
C GLN A 100 -14.51 -8.54 6.45
N GLN A 101 -14.22 -7.24 6.54
CA GLN A 101 -15.16 -6.19 6.10
C GLN A 101 -15.34 -6.17 4.56
N ASP A 102 -14.31 -6.55 3.79
CA ASP A 102 -14.33 -6.58 2.32
C ASP A 102 -14.92 -7.88 1.71
N GLN A 103 -15.04 -8.97 2.48
CA GLN A 103 -15.34 -10.31 1.94
C GLN A 103 -16.82 -10.65 1.74
N LYS A 104 -17.79 -9.77 2.06
CA LYS A 104 -19.22 -10.09 1.88
C LYS A 104 -19.71 -10.12 0.41
N GLN A 105 -18.85 -9.99 -0.61
CA GLN A 105 -19.26 -9.96 -2.03
C GLN A 105 -18.47 -10.87 -3.00
N GLN A 106 -18.00 -12.04 -2.57
CA GLN A 106 -17.46 -13.04 -3.50
C GLN A 106 -18.55 -13.91 -4.17
N LYS A 107 -19.37 -13.32 -5.05
CA LYS A 107 -20.20 -14.09 -6.00
C LYS A 107 -19.81 -13.90 -7.47
N ASN A 108 -18.84 -13.04 -7.76
CA ASN A 108 -18.30 -12.84 -9.11
C ASN A 108 -16.76 -13.02 -9.08
N ASN A 109 -16.23 -13.98 -9.82
CA ASN A 109 -14.81 -14.37 -9.87
C ASN A 109 -13.88 -13.32 -10.51
N SER A 110 -14.26 -12.04 -10.57
CA SER A 110 -13.46 -11.00 -11.23
C SER A 110 -13.41 -9.72 -10.41
N VAL A 111 -12.20 -9.21 -10.16
CA VAL A 111 -11.93 -8.03 -9.33
C VAL A 111 -11.09 -7.02 -10.09
N TRP A 112 -11.49 -5.76 -10.10
CA TRP A 112 -10.66 -4.70 -10.64
C TRP A 112 -9.50 -4.37 -9.71
N GLN A 113 -8.33 -4.20 -10.31
CA GLN A 113 -7.12 -3.83 -9.61
C GLN A 113 -6.41 -2.68 -10.30
N PHE A 114 -5.61 -1.94 -9.53
CA PHE A 114 -4.67 -0.96 -10.03
C PHE A 114 -3.25 -1.25 -9.54
N LEU A 115 -2.25 -0.82 -10.30
CA LEU A 115 -0.85 -1.00 -9.94
C LEU A 115 -0.43 0.05 -8.90
N GLY A 116 -0.39 -0.41 -7.66
CA GLY A 116 0.07 0.31 -6.48
C GLY A 116 1.58 0.49 -6.44
N ASP A 117 2.05 1.19 -5.40
CA ASP A 117 3.50 1.33 -5.16
C ASP A 117 4.11 0.03 -4.66
N LEU A 118 3.32 -0.93 -4.17
CA LEU A 118 3.75 -2.23 -3.64
C LEU A 118 3.09 -3.39 -4.40
N GLY A 119 2.76 -3.21 -5.68
CA GLY A 119 2.07 -4.21 -6.49
C GLY A 119 0.59 -3.94 -6.73
N TRP A 120 -0.11 -4.93 -7.31
CA TRP A 120 -1.53 -4.83 -7.68
C TRP A 120 -2.43 -4.72 -6.44
N ARG A 121 -3.46 -3.88 -6.55
CA ARG A 121 -4.34 -3.51 -5.44
C ARG A 121 -5.78 -3.46 -5.89
N ASN A 122 -6.69 -4.02 -5.10
CA ASN A 122 -8.11 -3.95 -5.39
C ASN A 122 -8.63 -2.51 -5.21
N TYR A 123 -9.60 -2.14 -6.03
CA TYR A 123 -10.47 -1.00 -5.74
C TYR A 123 -11.44 -1.33 -4.59
N ASP A 124 -11.89 -0.31 -3.86
CA ASP A 124 -12.98 -0.42 -2.87
C ASP A 124 -14.31 -0.86 -3.52
N GLU A 125 -15.24 -1.31 -2.70
CA GLU A 125 -16.50 -1.92 -3.16
C GLU A 125 -17.32 -1.02 -4.11
N ASP A 126 -17.47 0.26 -3.77
CA ASP A 126 -18.23 1.21 -4.59
C ASP A 126 -17.54 1.45 -5.94
N SER A 127 -16.21 1.58 -5.91
CA SER A 127 -15.39 1.70 -7.11
C SER A 127 -15.44 0.44 -7.97
N GLN A 128 -15.46 -0.76 -7.38
CA GLN A 128 -15.63 -2.03 -8.11
C GLN A 128 -16.95 -2.04 -8.89
N LYS A 129 -18.07 -1.74 -8.22
CA LYS A 129 -19.40 -1.70 -8.83
C LYS A 129 -19.46 -0.70 -9.99
N LEU A 130 -18.88 0.48 -9.79
CA LEU A 130 -18.86 1.52 -10.82
C LEU A 130 -17.97 1.12 -12.00
N LEU A 131 -16.79 0.55 -11.75
CA LEU A 131 -15.88 0.07 -12.79
C LEU A 131 -16.52 -1.04 -13.62
N VAL A 132 -17.20 -2.02 -13.00
CA VAL A 132 -17.94 -3.07 -13.72
C VAL A 132 -19.00 -2.46 -14.62
N LYS A 133 -19.84 -1.56 -14.08
CA LYS A 133 -20.89 -0.89 -14.86
C LYS A 133 -20.32 -0.12 -16.05
N LYS A 134 -19.29 0.69 -15.83
CA LYS A 134 -18.67 1.53 -16.86
C LYS A 134 -17.90 0.69 -17.89
N TYR A 135 -17.25 -0.38 -17.47
CA TYR A 135 -16.55 -1.27 -18.39
C TYR A 135 -17.50 -2.05 -19.30
N ASN A 136 -18.65 -2.50 -18.77
CA ASN A 136 -19.68 -3.13 -19.60
C ASN A 136 -20.24 -2.15 -20.65
N GLN A 137 -20.44 -0.89 -20.28
CA GLN A 137 -20.83 0.16 -21.24
C GLN A 137 -19.76 0.37 -22.32
N TYR A 138 -18.49 0.40 -21.92
CA TYR A 138 -17.36 0.50 -22.85
C TYR A 138 -17.33 -0.68 -23.85
N LYS A 139 -17.54 -1.92 -23.39
CA LYS A 139 -17.57 -3.09 -24.27
C LYS A 139 -18.64 -3.03 -25.35
N LEU A 140 -19.78 -2.39 -25.07
CA LEU A 140 -20.88 -2.26 -26.03
C LEU A 140 -20.58 -1.21 -27.12
N ASN A 141 -19.70 -0.24 -26.85
CA ASN A 141 -19.32 0.78 -27.82
C ASN A 141 -17.86 1.23 -27.63
N PRO A 142 -16.90 0.43 -28.11
CA PRO A 142 -15.46 0.68 -27.93
C PRO A 142 -14.89 1.76 -28.86
N GLU A 143 -15.67 2.37 -29.75
CA GLU A 143 -15.20 3.42 -30.69
C GLU A 143 -15.53 4.86 -30.26
N ASN A 144 -16.39 5.06 -29.27
CA ASN A 144 -16.73 6.40 -28.77
C ASN A 144 -15.51 7.13 -28.14
N GLU A 145 -15.14 8.31 -28.64
CA GLU A 145 -13.96 9.07 -28.17
C GLU A 145 -14.04 9.58 -26.71
N GLN A 146 -15.23 9.61 -26.09
CA GLN A 146 -15.43 10.05 -24.70
C GLN A 146 -15.22 8.94 -23.64
N GLN A 147 -14.42 7.92 -23.92
CA GLN A 147 -14.28 6.69 -23.11
C GLN A 147 -13.49 6.80 -21.81
N THR A 148 -13.30 8.01 -21.33
CA THR A 148 -12.73 8.20 -20.00
C THR A 148 -13.79 8.71 -19.06
N PHE A 149 -13.82 8.17 -17.84
CA PHE A 149 -14.73 8.66 -16.81
C PHE A 149 -13.95 9.04 -15.55
N GLN A 150 -14.55 9.90 -14.75
CA GLN A 150 -14.00 10.29 -13.47
C GLN A 150 -14.52 9.37 -12.36
N LEU A 151 -13.60 8.87 -11.55
CA LEU A 151 -13.84 8.04 -10.38
C LEU A 151 -13.33 8.80 -9.16
N SER A 152 -14.19 9.01 -8.17
CA SER A 152 -13.81 9.65 -6.90
C SER A 152 -13.52 8.57 -5.87
N ILE A 153 -12.31 8.58 -5.29
CA ILE A 153 -11.89 7.64 -4.25
C ILE A 153 -11.23 8.44 -3.14
N ALA A 154 -11.78 8.36 -1.92
CA ALA A 154 -11.25 9.02 -0.73
C ALA A 154 -10.92 10.51 -0.97
N GLY A 155 -11.81 11.24 -1.65
CA GLY A 155 -11.65 12.67 -1.96
C GLY A 155 -10.67 12.99 -3.08
N SER A 156 -10.07 11.99 -3.74
CA SER A 156 -9.24 12.17 -4.93
C SER A 156 -10.00 11.78 -6.19
N ILE A 157 -9.85 12.57 -7.25
CA ILE A 157 -10.48 12.30 -8.54
C ILE A 157 -9.47 11.63 -9.48
N TYR A 158 -9.88 10.50 -10.06
CA TYR A 158 -9.12 9.71 -11.01
C TYR A 158 -9.83 9.68 -12.35
N LYS A 159 -9.10 9.90 -13.44
CA LYS A 159 -9.57 9.64 -14.80
C LYS A 159 -9.23 8.20 -15.17
N ILE A 160 -10.25 7.38 -15.39
CA ILE A 160 -10.09 6.00 -15.83
C ILE A 160 -10.15 5.98 -17.36
N ASN A 161 -9.25 5.24 -17.99
CA ASN A 161 -9.23 4.98 -19.43
C ASN A 161 -9.15 3.47 -19.66
N PHE A 162 -10.24 2.88 -20.11
CA PHE A 162 -10.31 1.43 -20.36
C PHE A 162 -9.59 0.99 -21.62
N LYS A 163 -9.49 1.85 -22.64
CA LYS A 163 -8.73 1.54 -23.87
C LYS A 163 -7.26 1.31 -23.56
N ASN A 164 -6.67 2.16 -22.73
CA ASN A 164 -5.26 2.06 -22.34
C ASN A 164 -5.07 1.24 -21.06
N MET A 165 -6.15 0.79 -20.43
CA MET A 165 -6.13 0.11 -19.13
C MET A 165 -5.33 0.89 -18.08
N THR A 166 -5.65 2.19 -17.93
CA THR A 166 -4.99 3.08 -16.97
C THR A 166 -5.97 3.85 -16.10
N GLN A 167 -5.50 4.22 -14.90
CA GLN A 167 -6.07 5.30 -14.10
C GLN A 167 -5.07 6.46 -13.99
N GLN A 168 -5.55 7.69 -14.02
CA GLN A 168 -4.76 8.90 -13.84
C GLN A 168 -5.31 9.72 -12.68
N ASN A 169 -4.53 9.93 -11.63
CA ASN A 169 -4.92 10.86 -10.57
C ASN A 169 -4.88 12.30 -11.13
N LEU A 170 -5.99 13.03 -11.12
CA LEU A 170 -6.07 14.35 -11.74
C LEU A 170 -5.37 15.45 -10.93
N LYS A 171 -5.20 15.26 -9.62
CA LYS A 171 -4.47 16.21 -8.77
C LYS A 171 -2.96 16.11 -8.99
N TYR A 172 -2.44 14.89 -9.09
CA TYR A 172 -0.99 14.64 -9.14
C TYR A 172 -0.48 14.19 -10.52
N GLN A 173 -1.36 14.09 -11.51
CA GLN A 173 -1.07 13.66 -12.88
C GLN A 173 -0.34 12.30 -12.95
N THR A 174 -0.53 11.44 -11.95
CA THR A 174 0.12 10.13 -11.88
C THR A 174 -0.73 9.08 -12.57
N ILE A 175 -0.14 8.35 -13.52
CA ILE A 175 -0.79 7.27 -14.26
C ILE A 175 -0.37 5.93 -13.66
N ARG A 176 -1.36 5.05 -13.45
CA ARG A 176 -1.16 3.66 -12.98
C ARG A 176 -1.92 2.71 -13.89
N GLN A 177 -1.38 1.53 -14.11
CA GLN A 177 -2.06 0.46 -14.83
C GLN A 177 -3.26 -0.05 -14.03
N ILE A 178 -4.30 -0.49 -14.72
CA ILE A 178 -5.47 -1.17 -14.14
C ILE A 178 -5.69 -2.51 -14.83
N ARG A 179 -6.34 -3.46 -14.15
CA ARG A 179 -6.70 -4.75 -14.74
C ARG A 179 -7.97 -5.31 -14.12
N LEU A 180 -8.71 -6.09 -14.91
CA LEU A 180 -9.71 -7.00 -14.38
C LEU A 180 -9.01 -8.34 -14.13
N PHE A 181 -8.79 -8.67 -12.86
CA PHE A 181 -8.18 -9.94 -12.47
C PHE A 181 -9.27 -10.98 -12.29
N GLN A 182 -9.15 -12.12 -12.97
CA GLN A 182 -10.06 -13.25 -12.81
C GLN A 182 -9.42 -14.28 -11.88
N ASN A 183 -10.09 -14.61 -10.77
CA ASN A 183 -9.74 -15.79 -9.99
C ASN A 183 -10.20 -17.00 -10.80
N VAL A 184 -9.29 -17.54 -11.61
CA VAL A 184 -9.50 -18.85 -12.21
C VAL A 184 -9.24 -19.86 -11.09
N ASN A 185 -10.30 -20.41 -10.52
CA ASN A 185 -10.18 -21.59 -9.68
C ASN A 185 -9.59 -22.69 -10.58
N GLN A 186 -8.34 -23.08 -10.30
CA GLN A 186 -7.78 -24.35 -10.75
C GLN A 186 -8.22 -25.45 -9.81
#